data_AF-A0A7Y8FVJ1-F1
#
_entry.id   AF-A0A7Y8FVJ1-F1
#
_cell.length_a   1.000
_cell.length_b   1.000
_cell.length_c   1.000
_cell.angle_alpha   90.00
_cell.angle_beta   90.00
_cell.angle_gamma   90.00
#
_symmetry.space_group_name_H-M   'P 1'
#
loop_
_entity.id
_entity.type
_entity.pdbx_description
1 polymer ?
#
loop_
_entity_poly.entity_id
_entity_poly.type
_entity_poly.pdbx_seq_one_letter_code
_entity_poly.pdbx_strand_id
1 'polypeptide(L)'
;METKKIKILVNDKKIETTVKFDKRKLIMKFSEAENFKKIYEGRDIYVCLAKVRADFPHMTFLCKGAKLNVMPSRMASQMSAGLVAYEITLGKQATRKDIVHIFDYEEENLTNDPKEQIDFFKKWLASLGAQDYEKFN
;
A
#
# COMPACT_ATOMS: atom_id res chain seq x y z
N MET A 1 -2.87 5.57 -18.41
CA MET A 1 -2.78 6.14 -17.06
C MET A 1 -4.17 6.20 -16.46
N GLU A 2 -4.36 5.49 -15.35
CA GLU A 2 -5.58 5.47 -14.55
C GLU A 2 -5.48 6.55 -13.46
N THR A 3 -6.63 7.02 -12.96
CA THR A 3 -6.71 8.00 -11.87
C THR A 3 -7.59 7.47 -10.77
N LYS A 4 -7.25 7.77 -9.52
CA LYS A 4 -8.09 7.50 -8.35
C LYS A 4 -8.09 8.66 -7.39
N LYS A 5 -9.27 9.00 -6.90
CA LYS A 5 -9.46 9.95 -5.82
C LYS A 5 -9.36 9.21 -4.50
N ILE A 6 -8.53 9.71 -3.61
CA ILE A 6 -8.37 9.18 -2.25
C ILE A 6 -8.42 10.35 -1.27
N LYS A 7 -8.79 10.05 -0.03
CA LYS A 7 -8.73 11.03 1.04
C LYS A 7 -7.34 11.01 1.68
N ILE A 8 -6.85 12.18 2.06
CA ILE A 8 -5.63 12.35 2.85
C ILE A 8 -5.91 13.26 4.04
N LEU A 9 -5.17 13.10 5.12
CA LEU A 9 -5.14 14.02 6.24
C LEU A 9 -3.89 14.88 6.12
N VAL A 10 -4.07 16.21 6.13
CA VAL A 10 -2.97 17.19 6.11
C VAL A 10 -3.32 18.27 7.13
N ASN A 11 -2.47 18.50 8.12
CA ASN A 11 -2.72 19.47 9.21
C ASN A 11 -4.12 19.29 9.84
N ASP A 12 -4.47 18.04 10.17
CA ASP A 12 -5.77 17.61 10.73
C ASP A 12 -7.00 17.87 9.84
N LYS A 13 -6.79 18.29 8.59
CA LYS A 13 -7.86 18.50 7.62
C LYS A 13 -7.91 17.33 6.64
N LYS A 14 -9.07 16.68 6.56
CA LYS A 14 -9.34 15.67 5.54
C LYS A 14 -9.63 16.37 4.22
N ILE A 15 -8.80 16.11 3.22
CA ILE A 15 -8.97 16.63 1.85
C ILE A 15 -8.96 15.47 0.86
N GLU A 16 -9.53 15.70 -0.32
CA GLU A 16 -9.47 14.75 -1.44
C GLU A 16 -8.28 15.09 -2.34
N THR A 17 -7.52 14.07 -2.75
CA THR A 17 -6.43 14.20 -3.72
C THR A 17 -6.55 13.14 -4.80
N THR A 18 -5.84 13.34 -5.91
CA THR A 18 -5.82 12.40 -7.05
C THR A 18 -4.46 11.74 -7.17
N VAL A 19 -4.44 10.41 -7.11
CA VAL A 19 -3.29 9.59 -7.53
C VAL A 19 -3.45 9.18 -9.00
N LYS A 20 -2.36 9.22 -9.76
CA LYS A 20 -2.31 8.73 -11.15
C LYS A 20 -1.37 7.55 -11.22
N PHE A 21 -1.76 6.47 -11.88
CA PHE A 21 -0.90 5.28 -12.00
C PHE A 21 -1.06 4.58 -13.35
N ASP A 22 -0.07 3.78 -13.72
CA ASP A 22 -0.12 2.92 -14.89
C ASP A 22 0.31 1.51 -14.49
N LYS A 23 -0.67 0.59 -14.44
CA LYS A 23 -0.46 -0.79 -14.03
C LYS A 23 0.40 -1.61 -14.98
N ARG A 24 0.53 -1.20 -16.26
CA ARG A 24 1.38 -1.90 -17.23
C ARG A 24 2.83 -1.46 -17.10
N LYS A 25 3.04 -0.16 -16.87
CA LYS A 25 4.37 0.42 -16.67
C LYS A 25 4.86 0.33 -15.23
N LEU A 26 3.99 -0.02 -14.28
CA LEU A 26 4.28 -0.12 -12.85
C LEU A 26 4.83 1.21 -12.29
N ILE A 27 4.15 2.30 -12.66
CA ILE A 27 4.50 3.65 -12.22
C ILE A 27 3.31 4.36 -11.57
N MET A 28 3.60 5.25 -10.63
CA MET A 28 2.66 6.21 -10.05
C MET A 28 3.18 7.64 -10.22
N LYS A 29 2.27 8.60 -10.33
CA LYS A 29 2.54 10.03 -10.26
C LYS A 29 1.65 10.65 -9.19
N PHE A 30 2.26 11.44 -8.33
CA PHE A 30 1.59 12.18 -7.28
C PHE A 30 2.31 13.52 -7.08
N SER A 31 1.54 14.55 -6.74
CA SER A 31 2.02 15.90 -6.42
C SER A 31 0.95 16.63 -5.61
N GLU A 32 1.36 17.44 -4.64
CA GLU A 32 0.44 18.26 -3.81
C GLU A 32 -0.16 19.42 -4.62
N ALA A 33 0.69 20.11 -5.39
CA ALA A 33 0.26 21.03 -6.43
C ALA A 33 -0.04 20.23 -7.71
N GLU A 34 -0.90 20.70 -8.61
CA GLU A 34 -1.28 19.99 -9.85
C GLU A 34 -0.12 19.72 -10.85
N ASN A 35 1.12 19.92 -10.43
CA ASN A 35 2.36 19.73 -11.16
C ASN A 35 2.93 18.31 -10.96
N PHE A 36 2.25 17.27 -11.48
CA PHE A 36 2.63 15.84 -11.45
C PHE A 36 4.00 15.51 -12.12
N LYS A 37 5.09 16.12 -11.66
CA LYS A 37 6.43 16.01 -12.25
C LYS A 37 7.16 14.76 -11.78
N LYS A 38 7.00 14.36 -10.52
CA LYS A 38 7.70 13.20 -9.96
C LYS A 38 7.00 11.90 -10.39
N ILE A 39 7.81 10.94 -10.81
CA ILE A 39 7.40 9.58 -11.18
C ILE A 39 7.97 8.62 -10.16
N TYR A 40 7.12 7.74 -9.65
CA TYR A 40 7.44 6.71 -8.69
C TYR A 40 7.37 5.37 -9.39
N GLU A 41 8.49 4.70 -9.54
CA GLU A 41 8.58 3.38 -10.17
C GLU A 41 8.75 2.30 -9.11
N GLY A 42 8.20 1.11 -9.33
CA GLY A 42 8.30 0.00 -8.40
C GLY A 42 8.00 -1.33 -9.07
N ARG A 43 8.12 -2.41 -8.29
CA ARG A 43 7.71 -3.75 -8.77
C ARG A 43 6.20 -3.88 -8.96
N ASP A 44 5.43 -3.01 -8.32
CA ASP A 44 3.97 -2.93 -8.37
C ASP A 44 3.47 -1.55 -7.89
N ILE A 45 2.17 -1.30 -8.02
CA ILE A 45 1.53 -0.03 -7.62
C ILE A 45 1.54 0.15 -6.09
N TYR A 46 1.52 -0.92 -5.30
CA TYR A 46 1.64 -0.85 -3.84
C TYR A 46 3.00 -0.28 -3.40
N VAL A 47 4.09 -0.73 -4.01
CA VAL A 47 5.45 -0.19 -3.78
C VAL A 47 5.55 1.25 -4.27
N CYS A 48 4.90 1.59 -5.39
CA CYS A 48 4.85 2.99 -5.83
C CYS A 48 4.14 3.87 -4.79
N LEU A 49 3.00 3.45 -4.26
CA LEU A 49 2.28 4.15 -3.20
C LEU A 49 3.11 4.28 -1.92
N ALA A 50 3.87 3.24 -1.56
CA ALA A 50 4.79 3.28 -0.43
C ALA A 50 5.88 4.36 -0.59
N LYS A 51 6.46 4.49 -1.79
CA LYS A 51 7.42 5.57 -2.09
C LYS A 51 6.79 6.95 -2.06
N VAL A 52 5.55 7.09 -2.55
CA VAL A 52 4.80 8.34 -2.41
C VAL A 52 4.64 8.71 -0.93
N ARG A 53 4.15 7.80 -0.09
CA ARG A 53 3.98 8.07 1.36
C ARG A 53 5.28 8.48 2.05
N ALA A 54 6.39 7.82 1.71
CA ALA A 54 7.70 8.15 2.28
C ALA A 54 8.18 9.57 1.90
N ASP A 55 7.84 10.05 0.70
CA ASP A 55 8.21 11.39 0.23
C ASP A 55 7.29 12.51 0.77
N PHE A 56 6.11 12.16 1.29
CA PHE A 56 5.14 13.10 1.87
C PHE A 56 4.80 12.72 3.32
N PRO A 57 5.78 12.74 4.25
CA PRO A 57 5.56 12.30 5.63
C PRO A 57 4.54 13.16 6.39
N HIS A 58 4.31 14.40 5.97
CA HIS A 58 3.29 15.32 6.50
C HIS A 58 1.87 15.00 6.03
N MET A 59 1.68 14.03 5.13
CA MET A 59 0.37 13.61 4.62
C MET A 59 0.04 12.20 5.09
N THR A 60 -1.08 12.00 5.76
CA THR A 60 -1.57 10.65 6.06
C THR A 60 -2.51 10.19 4.95
N PHE A 61 -2.14 9.12 4.25
CA PHE A 61 -2.95 8.58 3.16
C PHE A 61 -4.05 7.66 3.71
N LEU A 62 -5.31 8.10 3.62
CA LEU A 62 -6.46 7.42 4.23
C LEU A 62 -6.97 6.29 3.34
N CYS A 63 -6.13 5.27 3.16
CA CYS A 63 -6.42 4.12 2.32
C CYS A 63 -5.80 2.82 2.84
N LYS A 64 -6.38 1.67 2.45
CA LYS A 64 -5.92 0.34 2.87
C LYS A 64 -4.45 0.08 2.55
N GLY A 65 -3.92 0.62 1.45
CA GLY A 65 -2.51 0.49 1.08
C GLY A 65 -1.53 1.14 2.09
N ALA A 66 -2.02 2.05 2.94
CA ALA A 66 -1.28 2.67 4.02
C ALA A 66 -1.48 1.98 5.38
N LYS A 67 -2.38 1.00 5.49
CA LYS A 67 -2.64 0.29 6.75
C LYS A 67 -1.47 -0.63 7.11
N LEU A 68 -1.07 -0.62 8.38
CA LEU A 68 0.07 -1.36 8.92
C LEU A 68 0.04 -2.85 8.57
N ASN A 69 -1.14 -3.47 8.66
CA ASN A 69 -1.34 -4.89 8.44
C ASN A 69 -1.89 -5.22 7.05
N VAL A 70 -1.69 -4.34 6.05
CA VAL A 70 -2.07 -4.62 4.66
C VAL A 70 -0.83 -4.76 3.79
N MET A 71 -0.69 -5.93 3.15
CA MET A 71 0.41 -6.21 2.24
C MET A 71 -0.04 -7.16 1.11
N PRO A 72 0.39 -6.95 -0.15
CA PRO A 72 0.13 -7.90 -1.21
C PRO A 72 1.01 -9.14 -1.05
N SER A 73 0.44 -10.31 -1.35
CA SER A 73 1.25 -11.51 -1.63
C SER A 73 1.97 -11.34 -2.97
N ARG A 74 3.02 -12.14 -3.23
CA ARG A 74 3.71 -12.13 -4.54
C ARG A 74 2.75 -12.41 -5.69
N MET A 75 1.85 -13.38 -5.51
CA MET A 75 0.83 -13.73 -6.49
C MET A 75 -0.15 -12.58 -6.72
N ALA A 76 -0.67 -11.96 -5.65
CA ALA A 76 -1.58 -10.81 -5.77
C ALA A 76 -0.88 -9.62 -6.45
N SER A 77 0.39 -9.37 -6.12
CA SER A 77 1.21 -8.35 -6.75
C SER A 77 1.32 -8.58 -8.26
N GLN A 78 1.69 -9.78 -8.71
CA GLN A 78 1.82 -10.11 -10.14
C GLN A 78 0.48 -10.06 -10.89
N MET A 79 -0.58 -10.62 -10.31
CA MET A 79 -1.89 -10.71 -10.98
C MET A 79 -2.65 -9.38 -11.04
N SER A 80 -2.42 -8.49 -10.08
CA SER A 80 -3.17 -7.22 -9.96
C SER A 80 -2.31 -5.97 -10.13
N ALA A 81 -1.03 -6.12 -10.47
CA ALA A 81 -0.04 -5.05 -10.39
C ALA A 81 0.01 -4.39 -8.99
N GLY A 82 -0.23 -5.17 -7.93
CA GLY A 82 -0.25 -4.71 -6.54
C GLY A 82 -1.44 -3.83 -6.16
N LEU A 83 -2.52 -3.82 -6.96
CA LEU A 83 -3.76 -3.11 -6.61
C LEU A 83 -4.62 -3.86 -5.58
N VAL A 84 -4.37 -5.17 -5.43
CA VAL A 84 -5.05 -6.06 -4.50
C VAL A 84 -4.06 -6.56 -3.45
N ALA A 85 -4.47 -6.52 -2.19
CA ALA A 85 -3.67 -6.93 -1.04
C ALA A 85 -4.50 -7.75 -0.03
N TYR A 86 -3.85 -8.22 1.02
CA TYR A 86 -4.52 -8.89 2.14
C TYR A 86 -4.37 -8.06 3.41
N GLU A 87 -5.48 -7.89 4.14
CA GLU A 87 -5.46 -7.39 5.52
C GLU A 87 -5.20 -8.56 6.48
N ILE A 88 -3.95 -8.67 6.94
CA ILE A 88 -3.45 -9.80 7.71
C ILE A 88 -3.67 -9.61 9.22
N THR A 89 -3.92 -10.70 9.92
CA THR A 89 -4.09 -10.72 11.38
C THR A 89 -3.13 -11.75 11.98
N LEU A 90 -2.38 -11.37 13.02
CA LEU A 90 -1.43 -12.27 13.69
C LEU A 90 -2.15 -13.54 14.18
N GLY A 91 -1.50 -14.69 14.01
CA GLY A 91 -2.04 -16.00 14.38
C GLY A 91 -3.14 -16.53 13.45
N LYS A 92 -3.52 -15.80 12.40
CA LYS A 92 -4.56 -16.20 11.44
C LYS A 92 -4.02 -16.22 10.01
N GLN A 93 -4.25 -17.33 9.31
CA GLN A 93 -3.96 -17.41 7.87
C GLN A 93 -4.87 -16.46 7.08
N ALA A 94 -4.29 -15.77 6.10
CA ALA A 94 -5.03 -14.91 5.20
C ALA A 94 -5.85 -15.75 4.21
N THR A 95 -7.10 -15.36 4.01
CA THR A 95 -8.04 -16.03 3.12
C THR A 95 -8.59 -15.06 2.09
N ARG A 96 -9.45 -15.54 1.19
CA ARG A 96 -10.15 -14.67 0.22
C ARG A 96 -11.01 -13.59 0.87
N LYS A 97 -11.47 -13.80 2.11
CA LYS A 97 -12.28 -12.82 2.85
C LYS A 97 -11.46 -11.61 3.31
N ASP A 98 -10.14 -11.77 3.39
CA ASP A 98 -9.22 -10.75 3.87
C ASP A 98 -8.63 -9.92 2.70
N ILE A 99 -9.12 -10.13 1.48
CA ILE A 99 -8.72 -9.38 0.28
C ILE A 99 -9.28 -7.95 0.33
N VAL A 100 -8.42 -6.97 0.07
CA VAL A 100 -8.75 -5.54 0.02
C VAL A 100 -8.14 -4.87 -1.22
N HIS A 101 -8.71 -3.74 -1.66
CA HIS A 101 -8.07 -2.89 -2.67
C HIS A 101 -7.27 -1.77 -1.99
N ILE A 102 -6.06 -1.49 -2.47
CA ILE A 102 -5.14 -0.58 -1.80
C ILE A 102 -5.64 0.87 -1.70
N PHE A 103 -6.61 1.27 -2.53
CA PHE A 103 -7.20 2.62 -2.52
C PHE A 103 -8.54 2.69 -1.79
N ASP A 104 -9.05 1.57 -1.27
CA ASP A 104 -10.25 1.58 -0.42
C ASP A 104 -9.96 2.42 0.83
N TYR A 105 -10.95 3.18 1.27
CA TYR A 105 -10.81 4.11 2.40
C TYR A 105 -10.48 3.36 3.71
N GLU A 106 -9.58 3.94 4.49
CA GLU A 106 -9.16 3.45 5.81
C GLU A 106 -8.58 4.60 6.62
N GLU A 107 -8.79 4.59 7.94
CA GLU A 107 -8.27 5.61 8.86
C GLU A 107 -7.54 5.01 10.06
N GLU A 108 -7.66 3.70 10.28
CA GLU A 108 -7.12 3.02 11.44
C GLU A 108 -5.75 2.42 11.16
N ASN A 109 -4.83 2.54 12.13
CA ASN A 109 -3.51 1.90 12.11
C ASN A 109 -2.74 2.14 10.80
N LEU A 110 -2.78 3.37 10.32
CA LEU A 110 -2.06 3.80 9.13
C LEU A 110 -0.59 4.08 9.45
N THR A 111 0.27 3.92 8.45
CA THR A 111 1.67 4.29 8.52
C THR A 111 2.11 4.95 7.22
N ASN A 112 3.10 5.83 7.30
CA ASN A 112 3.82 6.36 6.14
C ASN A 112 5.17 5.67 5.92
N ASP A 113 5.63 4.85 6.88
CA ASP A 113 6.88 4.11 6.77
C ASP A 113 6.62 2.71 6.20
N PRO A 114 7.07 2.41 4.96
CA PRO A 114 6.93 1.09 4.37
C PRO A 114 7.62 -0.02 5.17
N LYS A 115 8.65 0.32 5.96
CA LYS A 115 9.38 -0.63 6.79
C LYS A 115 8.48 -1.21 7.89
N GLU A 116 7.56 -0.42 8.45
CA GLU A 116 6.63 -0.90 9.47
C GLU A 116 5.68 -1.99 8.92
N GLN A 117 5.20 -1.83 7.68
CA GLN A 117 4.38 -2.86 7.02
C GLN A 117 5.18 -4.15 6.76
N ILE A 118 6.45 -4.02 6.34
CA ILE A 118 7.36 -5.18 6.16
C ILE A 118 7.60 -5.89 7.50
N ASP A 119 7.88 -5.13 8.56
CA ASP A 119 8.13 -5.69 9.88
C ASP A 119 6.87 -6.37 10.45
N PHE A 120 5.68 -5.80 10.20
CA PHE A 120 4.41 -6.44 10.56
C PHE A 120 4.20 -7.76 9.79
N PHE A 121 4.47 -7.78 8.48
CA PHE A 121 4.35 -8.99 7.67
C PHE A 121 5.27 -10.11 8.16
N LYS A 122 6.51 -9.79 8.53
CA LYS A 122 7.44 -10.75 9.14
C LYS A 122 6.93 -11.30 10.48
N LYS A 123 6.37 -10.44 11.33
CA LYS A 123 5.71 -10.88 12.58
C LYS A 123 4.53 -11.80 12.30
N TRP A 124 3.74 -11.51 11.27
CA TRP A 124 2.64 -12.35 10.85
C TRP A 124 3.10 -13.73 10.37
N LEU A 125 4.13 -13.80 9.50
CA LEU A 125 4.72 -15.08 9.10
C LEU A 125 5.24 -15.89 10.30
N ALA A 126 5.92 -15.23 11.25
CA ALA A 126 6.39 -15.86 12.48
C ALA A 126 5.23 -16.40 13.33
N SER A 127 4.13 -15.65 13.45
CA SER A 127 2.95 -16.08 14.19
C SER A 127 2.25 -17.32 13.60
N LEU A 128 2.54 -17.65 12.34
CA LEU A 128 2.04 -18.83 11.63
C LEU A 128 3.06 -19.98 11.56
N GLY A 129 4.26 -19.80 12.11
CA GLY A 129 5.37 -20.74 11.93
C GLY A 129 5.90 -20.80 10.49
N ALA A 130 5.63 -19.77 9.67
CA ALA A 130 5.96 -19.71 8.25
C ALA A 130 7.17 -18.80 7.95
N GLN A 131 8.14 -18.74 8.85
CA GLN A 131 9.29 -17.81 8.78
C GLN A 131 10.17 -18.04 7.54
N ASP A 132 10.17 -19.26 7.02
CA ASP A 132 10.92 -19.62 5.80
C ASP A 132 10.16 -19.29 4.50
N TYR A 133 8.96 -18.70 4.55
CA TYR A 133 8.17 -18.35 3.36
C TYR A 133 8.96 -17.51 2.33
N GLU A 134 9.83 -16.62 2.80
CA GLU A 134 10.70 -15.79 1.95
C GLU A 134 11.88 -16.57 1.36
N LYS A 135 12.28 -17.73 1.92
CA LYS A 135 13.37 -18.56 1.37
C LYS A 135 12.93 -19.39 0.16
N PHE A 136 11.65 -19.74 0.08
CA PHE A 136 11.10 -20.56 -1.00
C PHE A 136 10.70 -19.77 -2.24
N ASN A 137 10.85 -18.44 -2.24
CA ASN A 137 10.35 -17.58 -3.30
C ASN A 137 11.33 -16.46 -3.64
#